data_AF-A0A645F1G8-F1
#
_entry.id   AF-A0A645F1G8-F1
#
_cell.length_a   1.000
_cell.length_b   1.000
_cell.length_c   1.000
_cell.angle_alpha   90.00
_cell.angle_beta   90.00
_cell.angle_gamma   90.00
#
_symmetry.space_group_name_H-M   'P 1'
#
loop_
_entity.id
_entity.type
_entity.pdbx_description
1 polymer ?
#
loop_
_entity_poly.entity_id
_entity_poly.type
_entity_poly.pdbx_seq_one_letter_code
_entity_poly.pdbx_strand_id
1 'polypeptide(L)' 'MHIVVVYDYLNNKIDIYKNGTYVRGATNYTSGYASAIGTASLRIATRDFGSYFEGAFDDLRIYNRVLTAGEIRTLYNE' A
#
# COMPACT_ATOMS: atom_id res chain seq x y z
N MET A 1 14.47 2.80 1.72
CA MET A 1 13.68 2.48 0.50
C MET A 1 12.27 2.96 0.76
N HIS A 2 11.65 3.67 -0.18
CA HIS A 2 10.28 4.16 -0.02
C HIS A 2 9.33 3.30 -0.87
N ILE A 3 8.29 2.76 -0.25
CA ILE A 3 7.27 1.94 -0.91
C ILE A 3 5.91 2.58 -0.65
N VAL A 4 5.14 2.78 -1.72
CA VAL A 4 3.74 3.22 -1.61
C VAL A 4 2.86 2.21 -2.33
N VAL A 5 1.79 1.80 -1.66
CA VAL A 5 0.70 1.02 -2.25
C VAL A 5 -0.54 1.90 -2.24
N VAL A 6 -1.14 2.08 -3.40
CA VAL A 6 -2.37 2.85 -3.57
C VAL A 6 -3.50 1.89 -3.91
N TYR A 7 -4.54 1.88 -3.09
CA TYR A 7 -5.79 1.17 -3.38
C TYR A 7 -6.87 2.17 -3.75
N ASP A 8 -7.32 2.10 -5.00
CA ASP A 8 -8.46 2.84 -5.51
C ASP A 8 -9.66 1.90 -5.59
N TYR A 9 -10.51 1.99 -4.56
CA TYR A 9 -11.70 1.16 -4.41
C TYR A 9 -12.71 1.38 -5.55
N LEU A 10 -12.90 2.64 -5.97
CA LEU A 10 -13.91 2.99 -6.97
C LEU A 10 -13.56 2.42 -8.34
N ASN A 11 -12.27 2.41 -8.67
CA ASN A 11 -11.76 1.89 -9.94
C ASN A 11 -11.26 0.44 -9.87
N ASN A 12 -11.43 -0.23 -8.72
CA ASN A 12 -10.92 -1.58 -8.45
C ASN A 12 -9.44 -1.75 -8.91
N LYS A 13 -8.60 -0.82 -8.46
CA LYS A 13 -7.21 -0.70 -8.91
C LYS A 13 -6.26 -0.68 -7.71
N ILE A 14 -5.17 -1.43 -7.81
CA ILE A 14 -4.03 -1.33 -6.90
C ILE A 14 -2.79 -0.95 -7.70
N ASP A 15 -2.09 0.10 -7.26
CA ASP A 15 -0.80 0.51 -7.81
C ASP A 15 0.31 0.42 -6.76
N ILE A 16 1.50 0.05 -7.19
CA ILE A 16 2.70 -0.03 -6.35
C ILE A 16 3.75 0.92 -6.93
N TYR A 17 4.31 1.74 -6.06
CA TYR A 17 5.41 2.66 -6.35
C TYR A 17 6.62 2.30 -5.51
N LYS A 18 7.81 2.39 -6.11
CA LYS A 18 9.10 2.23 -5.43
C LYS A 18 9.92 3.48 -5.70
N ASN A 19 10.44 4.10 -4.64
CA ASN A 19 11.27 5.30 -4.71
C ASN A 19 10.63 6.40 -5.58
N GLY A 20 9.34 6.67 -5.35
CA GLY A 20 8.58 7.70 -6.07
C GLY A 20 8.21 7.36 -7.52
N THR A 21 8.54 6.16 -8.02
CA THR A 21 8.28 5.75 -9.41
C THR A 21 7.27 4.61 -9.47
N TYR A 22 6.33 4.67 -10.41
CA TYR A 22 5.37 3.58 -10.66
C TYR A 22 6.10 2.31 -11.08
N VAL A 23 5.79 1.19 -10.43
CA VAL A 23 6.39 -0.12 -10.74
C VAL A 23 5.38 -0.99 -11.48
N ARG A 24 4.20 -1.17 -10.89
CA ARG A 24 3.15 -2.04 -11.41
C ARG A 24 1.82 -1.67 -10.80
N GLY A 25 0.76 -1.94 -11.55
CA GLY A 25 -0.60 -1.88 -11.09
C GLY A 25 -1.41 -3.04 -11.65
N ALA A 26 -2.58 -3.26 -11.07
CA ALA A 26 -3.55 -4.21 -11.56
C ALA A 26 -4.96 -3.65 -11.38
N THR A 27 -5.81 -3.93 -12.36
CA THR A 27 -7.25 -3.62 -12.37
C THR A 27 -8.05 -4.92 -12.34
N ASN A 28 -9.32 -4.85 -11.94
CA ASN A 28 -10.24 -6.00 -11.94
C ASN A 28 -9.75 -7.15 -11.06
N TYR A 29 -9.42 -6.87 -9.79
CA TYR A 29 -9.22 -7.93 -8.81
C TYR A 29 -10.54 -8.68 -8.57
N THR A 30 -10.79 -9.71 -9.37
CA THR A 30 -11.85 -10.70 -9.18
C THR A 30 -11.22 -12.00 -8.71
N SER A 31 -10.94 -12.13 -7.41
CA SER A 31 -10.80 -13.43 -6.73
C SER A 31 -10.58 -13.25 -5.22
N GLY A 32 -11.50 -13.77 -4.40
CA GLY A 32 -11.30 -14.21 -3.00
C GLY A 32 -10.82 -13.23 -1.91
N TYR A 33 -10.27 -12.08 -2.29
CA TYR A 33 -9.55 -11.13 -1.42
C TYR A 33 -10.03 -9.70 -1.64
N ALA A 34 -11.31 -9.51 -1.93
CA ALA A 34 -11.89 -8.17 -1.89
C ALA A 34 -11.59 -7.58 -0.50
N SER A 35 -10.90 -6.44 -0.45
CA SER A 35 -10.71 -5.71 0.81
C SER A 35 -12.08 -5.31 1.34
N ALA A 36 -12.62 -6.14 2.21
CA ALA A 36 -13.85 -5.85 2.94
C ALA A 36 -13.50 -4.99 4.15
N ILE A 37 -14.48 -4.20 4.59
CA ILE A 37 -14.40 -3.55 5.90
C ILE A 37 -14.45 -4.68 6.94
N GLY A 38 -13.28 -4.99 7.50
CA GLY A 38 -13.12 -6.01 8.53
C GLY A 38 -12.86 -5.40 9.90
N THR A 39 -12.98 -6.22 10.95
CA THR A 39 -12.70 -5.83 12.35
C THR A 39 -11.30 -6.25 12.81
N ALA A 40 -10.49 -6.83 11.92
CA ALA A 40 -9.14 -7.25 12.23
C ALA A 40 -8.26 -6.05 12.59
N SER A 41 -7.46 -6.19 13.66
CA SER A 41 -6.46 -5.19 14.02
C SER A 41 -5.46 -4.98 12.88
N LEU A 42 -5.05 -3.73 12.66
CA LEU A 42 -3.93 -3.42 11.77
C LEU A 42 -2.66 -4.09 12.28
N ARG A 43 -1.91 -4.70 11.37
CA ARG A 43 -0.63 -5.34 11.67
C ARG A 43 0.44 -4.75 10.78
N ILE A 44 1.60 -4.54 11.39
CA ILE A 44 2.81 -4.09 10.72
C ILE A 44 3.85 -5.19 10.93
N ALA A 45 4.70 -5.41 9.92
CA ALA A 45 5.76 -6.41 9.92
C ALA A 45 5.34 -7.89 9.98
N THR A 46 4.06 -8.25 10.07
CA THR A 46 3.59 -9.65 10.05
C THR A 46 2.20 -9.78 9.44
N ARG A 47 1.93 -10.93 8.82
CA ARG A 47 0.59 -11.32 8.36
C ARG A 47 -0.10 -12.28 9.34
N ASP A 48 0.65 -13.23 9.90
CA ASP A 48 0.11 -14.44 10.51
C ASP A 48 0.70 -14.78 11.88
N PHE A 49 1.56 -13.93 12.44
CA PHE A 49 2.36 -14.22 13.66
C PHE A 49 3.34 -15.39 13.54
N GLY A 50 3.46 -16.02 12.37
CA GLY A 50 4.46 -17.05 12.07
C GLY A 50 5.64 -16.50 11.27
N SER A 51 5.44 -15.36 10.61
CA SER A 51 6.44 -14.67 9.79
C SER A 51 6.55 -13.20 10.19
N TYR A 52 7.79 -12.71 10.32
CA TYR A 52 8.07 -11.32 10.62
C TYR A 52 9.02 -10.74 9.57
N PHE A 53 8.79 -9.49 9.19
CA PHE A 53 9.72 -8.73 8.38
C PHE A 53 10.96 -8.38 9.23
N GLU A 54 12.14 -8.75 8.73
CA GLU A 54 13.41 -8.40 9.36
C GLU A 54 13.97 -7.12 8.73
N GLY A 55 13.87 -6.02 9.48
CA GLY A 55 14.36 -4.71 9.07
C GLY A 55 13.78 -3.58 9.91
N ALA A 56 14.05 -2.35 9.50
CA ALA A 56 13.50 -1.16 10.12
C ALA A 56 12.45 -0.50 9.22
N PHE A 57 11.45 0.10 9.85
CA PHE A 57 10.50 1.00 9.22
C PHE A 57 10.74 2.40 9.76
N ASP A 58 10.50 3.39 8.92
CA ASP A 58 10.47 4.79 9.29
C ASP A 58 9.32 5.48 8.53
N ASP A 59 8.81 6.58 9.08
CA ASP A 59 7.78 7.42 8.45
C ASP A 59 6.53 6.66 7.94
N LEU A 60 5.97 5.76 8.76
CA LEU A 60 4.76 5.04 8.37
C LEU A 60 3.53 5.97 8.31
N ARG A 61 2.88 6.01 7.15
CA ARG A 61 1.70 6.86 6.89
C ARG A 61 0.58 6.06 6.24
N ILE A 62 -0.66 6.34 6.65
CA ILE A 62 -1.89 5.75 6.08
C ILE A 62 -2.83 6.89 5.68
N TYR A 63 -3.34 6.83 4.46
CA TYR A 63 -4.25 7.84 3.91
C TYR A 63 -5.61 7.22 3.61
N ASN A 64 -6.67 7.96 3.91
CA ASN A 64 -8.05 7.60 3.58
C ASN A 64 -8.48 8.07 2.17
N ARG A 65 -7.51 8.37 1.31
CA ARG A 65 -7.72 8.86 -0.06
C ARG A 65 -6.69 8.25 -1.01
N VAL A 66 -7.03 8.24 -2.29
CA VAL A 66 -6.10 7.86 -3.36
C VAL A 66 -5.04 8.96 -3.48
N LEU A 67 -3.76 8.56 -3.42
CA LEU A 67 -2.64 9.46 -3.67
C LEU A 67 -2.34 9.52 -5.17
N THR A 68 -2.02 10.71 -5.65
CA THR A 68 -1.56 10.92 -7.02
C THR A 68 -0.08 10.62 -7.17
N ALA A 69 0.37 10.36 -8.41
CA ALA A 69 1.79 10.12 -8.69
C ALA A 69 2.68 11.32 -8.31
N GLY A 70 2.17 12.56 -8.43
CA GLY A 70 2.87 13.77 -8.00
C GLY A 70 3.09 13.81 -6.50
N GLU A 71 2.05 13.53 -5.71
CA GLU A 71 2.15 13.48 -4.24
C GLU A 71 3.11 12.39 -3.78
N ILE A 72 3.07 11.20 -4.40
CA ILE A 72 3.99 10.10 -4.09
C ILE A 72 5.44 10.48 -4.37
N ARG A 73 5.68 11.25 -5.43
CA ARG A 73 7.01 11.77 -5.74
C ARG A 73 7.45 12.83 -4.72
N THR A 74 6.55 13.70 -4.27
CA THR A 74 6.86 14.65 -3.20
C THR A 74 7.23 13.93 -1.91
N LEU A 75 6.42 12.95 -1.47
CA LEU A 75 6.66 12.15 -0.27
C LEU A 75 8.01 11.40 -0.31
N TYR A 76 8.47 11.02 -1.50
CA TYR A 76 9.77 10.37 -1.64
C TYR A 76 10.97 11.31 -1.42
N ASN A 77 10.79 12.63 -1.62
CA ASN A 77 11.86 13.62 -1.52
C ASN A 77 11.82 14.43 -0.21
N GLU A 78 10.98 14.03 0.74
CA GLU A 78 11.06 14.53 2.12
C GLU A 78 12.34 14.02 2.80
#